data_AF-A0A226GWU1-F1
#
_entry.id   AF-A0A226GWU1-F1
#
_cell.length_a   1.000
_cell.length_b   1.000
_cell.length_c   1.000
_cell.angle_alpha   90.00
_cell.angle_beta   90.00
_cell.angle_gamma   90.00
#
_symmetry.space_group_name_H-M   'P 1'
#
loop_
_entity.id
_entity.type
_entity.pdbx_description
1 polymer ?
#
loop_
_entity_poly.entity_id
_entity_poly.type
_entity_poly.pdbx_seq_one_letter_code
_entity_poly.pdbx_strand_id
1 'polypeptide(L)'
;MEITYINYLKKSVYRQIQEEIQLSKIDEVLNQYLIKHLVNRKPQKFQFFYFETINNEEFYLESNNFFKQFKSQYSLQGIDNEFLERLETKKIDILNLIKQNEIEKLYFDYFKNADLKRKDKLQSVDLTSFLAKLVHTFNPYDYCALDNPIRNHFKLNKESFYLSFLIISSQYKKWCEENQSIIQVIREDFKKLDSENVINFEKLTDLKLLDLIFWSKSN
;
A
#
# COMPACT_ATOMS: atom_id res chain seq x y z
N MET A 1 -12.87 9.54 -25.54
CA MET A 1 -12.55 10.68 -24.66
C MET A 1 -12.01 10.19 -23.31
N GLU A 2 -12.62 9.18 -22.67
CA GLU A 2 -12.17 8.59 -21.39
C GLU A 2 -10.77 7.95 -21.41
N ILE A 3 -10.42 7.21 -22.47
CA ILE A 3 -9.08 6.61 -22.63
C ILE A 3 -7.98 7.70 -22.60
N THR A 4 -8.27 8.87 -23.17
CA THR A 4 -7.33 9.99 -23.19
C THR A 4 -7.12 10.58 -21.79
N TYR A 5 -8.18 10.65 -20.97
CA TYR A 5 -8.10 11.18 -19.61
C TYR A 5 -7.33 10.26 -18.67
N ILE A 6 -7.64 8.95 -18.64
CA ILE A 6 -6.91 7.99 -17.81
C ILE A 6 -5.43 7.95 -18.20
N ASN A 7 -5.12 8.00 -19.50
CA ASN A 7 -3.74 8.05 -19.97
C ASN A 7 -3.03 9.35 -19.57
N TYR A 8 -3.73 10.47 -19.54
CA TYR A 8 -3.20 11.73 -19.02
C TYR A 8 -2.85 11.61 -17.53
N LEU A 9 -3.75 11.06 -16.71
CA LEU A 9 -3.49 10.84 -15.28
C LEU A 9 -2.28 9.93 -15.04
N LYS A 10 -2.21 8.80 -15.76
CA LYS A 10 -1.06 7.88 -15.71
C LYS A 10 0.26 8.59 -16.06
N LYS A 11 0.30 9.35 -17.16
CA LYS A 11 1.48 10.14 -17.54
C LYS A 11 1.85 11.17 -16.48
N SER A 12 0.86 11.83 -15.87
CA SER A 12 1.09 12.81 -14.81
C SER A 12 1.74 12.17 -13.58
N VAL A 13 1.21 11.03 -13.10
CA VAL A 13 1.78 10.29 -11.97
C VAL A 13 3.20 9.84 -12.28
N TYR A 14 3.41 9.20 -13.44
CA TYR A 14 4.72 8.71 -13.85
C TYR A 14 5.75 9.86 -13.91
N ARG A 15 5.40 10.97 -14.55
CA ARG A 15 6.28 12.14 -14.65
C ARG A 15 6.66 12.67 -13.27
N GLN A 16 5.69 12.75 -12.35
CA GLN A 16 5.96 13.21 -10.99
C GLN A 16 6.92 12.26 -10.24
N ILE A 17 6.78 10.94 -10.42
CA ILE A 17 7.73 9.97 -9.86
C ILE A 17 9.13 10.22 -10.43
N GLN A 18 9.25 10.37 -11.76
CA GLN A 18 10.53 10.63 -12.42
C GLN A 18 11.21 11.92 -11.94
N GLU A 19 10.43 12.98 -11.72
CA GLU A 19 10.96 14.27 -11.25
C GLU A 19 11.42 14.20 -9.79
N GLU A 20 10.76 13.40 -8.96
CA GLU A 20 11.04 13.29 -7.53
C GLU A 20 12.10 12.23 -7.20
N ILE A 21 12.23 11.19 -8.03
CA ILE A 21 13.18 10.09 -7.84
C ILE A 21 14.09 10.01 -9.07
N GLN A 22 15.28 10.58 -8.91
CA GLN A 22 16.33 10.59 -9.92
C GLN A 22 17.69 10.49 -9.23
N LEU A 23 18.73 10.08 -9.97
CA LEU A 23 20.09 9.86 -9.43
C LEU A 23 20.61 11.03 -8.59
N SER A 24 20.38 12.26 -9.03
CA SER A 24 20.84 13.47 -8.31
C SER A 24 20.10 13.77 -7.00
N LYS A 25 19.03 13.01 -6.69
CA LYS A 25 18.22 13.18 -5.48
C LYS A 25 18.32 11.98 -4.53
N ILE A 26 19.17 10.99 -4.80
CA ILE A 26 19.23 9.77 -3.98
C ILE A 26 19.56 10.08 -2.52
N ASP A 27 20.52 10.96 -2.26
CA ASP A 27 20.87 11.36 -0.89
C ASP A 27 19.69 12.02 -0.16
N GLU A 28 18.90 12.84 -0.86
CA GLU A 28 17.66 13.42 -0.31
C GLU A 28 16.64 12.32 -0.01
N VAL A 29 16.45 11.39 -0.95
CA VAL A 29 15.51 10.28 -0.80
C VAL A 29 15.83 9.42 0.42
N LEU A 30 17.11 9.08 0.60
CA LEU A 30 17.58 8.30 1.73
C LEU A 30 17.42 9.07 3.05
N ASN A 31 17.99 10.26 3.13
CA ASN A 31 18.14 10.98 4.40
C ASN A 31 16.89 11.74 4.84
N GLN A 32 15.96 12.06 3.93
CA GLN A 32 14.73 12.76 4.29
C GLN A 32 13.52 11.84 4.34
N TYR A 33 13.44 10.83 3.48
CA TYR A 33 12.23 10.02 3.34
C TYR A 33 12.40 8.61 3.92
N LEU A 34 13.50 7.92 3.61
CA LEU A 34 13.67 6.53 4.03
C LEU A 34 14.19 6.37 5.46
N ILE A 35 15.13 7.21 5.91
CA ILE A 35 15.73 7.10 7.26
C ILE A 35 14.68 7.17 8.37
N LYS A 36 13.58 7.89 8.15
CA LYS A 36 12.46 8.01 9.10
C LYS A 36 11.84 6.65 9.44
N HIS A 37 11.90 5.67 8.54
CA HIS A 37 11.41 4.31 8.79
C HIS A 37 12.35 3.50 9.69
N LEU A 38 13.63 3.89 9.74
CA LEU A 38 14.66 3.22 10.51
C LEU A 38 14.89 3.83 11.89
N VAL A 39 14.64 5.12 12.08
CA VAL A 39 14.96 5.80 13.37
C VAL A 39 13.72 6.06 14.24
N ASN A 40 12.53 6.09 13.65
CA ASN A 40 11.31 6.36 14.39
C ASN A 40 10.63 5.06 14.83
N ARG A 41 10.43 4.92 16.14
CA ARG A 41 9.84 3.72 16.75
C ARG A 41 8.50 3.27 16.15
N LYS A 42 7.62 4.22 15.79
CA LYS A 42 6.29 3.89 15.24
C LYS A 42 6.41 3.28 13.83
N PRO A 43 7.07 3.94 12.85
CA PRO A 43 7.43 3.31 11.59
C PRO A 43 8.16 1.98 11.72
N GLN A 44 9.20 1.88 12.56
CA GLN A 44 9.94 0.63 12.78
C GLN A 44 9.01 -0.53 13.19
N LYS A 45 8.16 -0.30 14.21
CA LYS A 45 7.19 -1.30 14.68
C LYS A 45 6.26 -1.76 13.56
N PHE A 46 5.84 -0.83 12.70
CA PHE A 46 5.02 -1.17 11.55
C PHE A 46 5.80 -2.00 10.52
N GLN A 47 7.09 -1.70 10.26
CA GLN A 47 7.90 -2.50 9.33
C GLN A 47 8.06 -3.94 9.82
N PHE A 48 8.32 -4.15 11.12
CA PHE A 48 8.37 -5.51 11.69
C PHE A 48 7.07 -6.28 11.44
N PHE A 49 5.93 -5.68 11.79
CA PHE A 49 4.61 -6.29 11.53
C PHE A 49 4.39 -6.56 10.02
N TYR A 50 4.76 -5.60 9.16
CA TYR A 50 4.60 -5.74 7.71
C TYR A 50 5.40 -6.92 7.17
N PHE A 51 6.68 -7.05 7.52
CA PHE A 51 7.54 -8.12 7.00
C PHE A 51 7.28 -9.51 7.62
N GLU A 52 6.68 -9.56 8.82
CA GLU A 52 6.11 -10.78 9.40
C GLU A 52 4.86 -11.24 8.63
N THR A 53 4.06 -10.30 8.12
CA THR A 53 2.76 -10.58 7.50
C THR A 53 2.85 -10.78 5.98
N ILE A 54 3.78 -10.11 5.30
CA ILE A 54 3.87 -10.11 3.84
C ILE A 54 4.01 -11.53 3.29
N ASN A 55 3.10 -11.92 2.39
CA ASN A 55 2.99 -13.28 1.82
C ASN A 55 2.98 -14.43 2.85
N ASN A 56 2.61 -14.15 4.11
CA ASN A 56 2.54 -15.15 5.17
C ASN A 56 1.09 -15.68 5.30
N GLU A 57 0.75 -16.62 4.44
CA GLU A 57 -0.59 -17.23 4.38
C GLU A 57 -0.94 -17.99 5.66
N GLU A 58 0.01 -18.71 6.26
CA GLU A 58 -0.20 -19.45 7.50
C GLU A 58 -0.64 -18.51 8.62
N PHE A 59 0.13 -17.45 8.87
CA PHE A 59 -0.23 -16.42 9.86
C PHE A 59 -1.60 -15.79 9.59
N TYR A 60 -1.90 -15.50 8.32
CA TYR A 60 -3.20 -14.94 7.92
C TYR A 60 -4.36 -15.90 8.23
N LEU A 61 -4.25 -17.16 7.82
CA LEU A 61 -5.33 -18.14 7.95
C LEU A 61 -5.52 -18.58 9.41
N GLU A 62 -4.45 -18.78 10.17
CA GLU A 62 -4.50 -19.28 11.55
C GLU A 62 -4.84 -18.21 12.59
N SER A 63 -4.58 -16.93 12.31
CA SER A 63 -4.87 -15.85 13.26
C SER A 63 -6.39 -15.61 13.42
N ASN A 64 -6.91 -15.79 14.63
CA ASN A 64 -8.35 -15.59 14.94
C ASN A 64 -8.81 -14.12 14.94
N ASN A 65 -7.89 -13.17 14.82
CA ASN A 65 -8.19 -11.73 14.87
C ASN A 65 -7.30 -10.92 13.92
N PHE A 66 -6.90 -11.52 12.80
CA PHE A 66 -6.02 -10.91 11.80
C PHE A 66 -6.49 -9.51 11.41
N PHE A 67 -7.75 -9.31 11.02
CA PHE A 67 -8.25 -8.04 10.51
C PHE A 67 -8.32 -6.96 11.59
N LYS A 68 -8.53 -7.34 12.87
CA LYS A 68 -8.45 -6.40 14.01
C LYS A 68 -7.01 -5.92 14.20
N GLN A 69 -6.03 -6.83 14.16
CA GLN A 69 -4.61 -6.48 14.22
C GLN A 69 -4.19 -5.64 13.02
N PHE A 70 -4.55 -6.08 11.81
CA PHE A 70 -4.28 -5.42 10.54
C PHE A 70 -4.78 -3.97 10.54
N LYS A 71 -6.05 -3.77 10.92
CA LYS A 71 -6.65 -2.43 11.06
C LYS A 71 -5.85 -1.55 12.02
N SER A 72 -5.43 -2.09 13.16
CA SER A 72 -4.67 -1.34 14.16
C SER A 72 -3.29 -0.92 13.63
N GLN A 73 -2.55 -1.85 13.04
CA GLN A 73 -1.18 -1.61 12.55
C GLN A 73 -1.17 -0.61 11.40
N TYR A 74 -2.12 -0.72 10.48
CA TYR A 74 -2.30 0.25 9.38
C TYR A 74 -3.03 1.54 9.78
N SER A 75 -3.38 1.71 11.06
CA SER A 75 -4.11 2.88 11.57
C SER A 75 -5.42 3.16 10.81
N LEU A 76 -6.11 2.12 10.36
CA LEU A 76 -7.36 2.20 9.61
C LEU A 76 -8.52 2.61 10.55
N GLN A 77 -9.27 3.64 10.16
CA GLN A 77 -10.31 4.28 10.98
C GLN A 77 -11.71 3.99 10.46
N GLY A 78 -12.71 4.13 11.34
CA GLY A 78 -14.13 4.15 10.95
C GLY A 78 -14.73 2.80 10.55
N ILE A 79 -14.04 1.69 10.83
CA ILE A 79 -14.49 0.30 10.59
C ILE A 79 -14.90 -0.32 11.93
N ASP A 80 -16.10 -0.90 12.01
CA ASP A 80 -16.59 -1.57 13.21
C ASP A 80 -16.11 -3.02 13.33
N ASN A 81 -16.25 -3.60 14.53
CA ASN A 81 -15.78 -4.95 14.82
C ASN A 81 -16.61 -6.04 14.12
N GLU A 82 -17.88 -5.79 13.86
CA GLU A 82 -18.78 -6.77 13.23
C GLU A 82 -18.37 -7.00 11.77
N PHE A 83 -18.03 -5.93 11.04
CA PHE A 83 -17.46 -6.02 9.71
C PHE A 83 -16.14 -6.80 9.70
N LEU A 84 -15.24 -6.52 10.65
CA LEU A 84 -13.96 -7.25 10.76
C LEU A 84 -14.18 -8.73 11.03
N GLU A 85 -15.12 -9.07 11.91
CA GLU A 85 -15.51 -10.46 12.21
C GLU A 85 -16.09 -11.16 10.97
N ARG A 86 -16.91 -10.47 10.16
CA ARG A 86 -17.36 -11.01 8.87
C ARG A 86 -16.18 -11.27 7.93
N LEU A 87 -15.19 -10.38 7.85
CA LEU A 87 -13.99 -10.62 7.06
C LEU A 87 -13.21 -11.85 7.55
N GLU A 88 -13.10 -12.08 8.87
CA GLU A 88 -12.45 -13.28 9.42
C GLU A 88 -13.07 -14.57 8.88
N THR A 89 -14.40 -14.62 8.76
CA THR A 89 -15.12 -15.78 8.19
C THR A 89 -14.90 -15.99 6.69
N LYS A 90 -14.29 -15.00 6.01
CA LYS A 90 -14.10 -14.95 4.55
C LYS A 90 -12.64 -14.94 4.14
N LYS A 91 -11.71 -15.21 5.07
CA LYS A 91 -10.26 -15.15 4.82
C LYS A 91 -9.82 -15.98 3.61
N ILE A 92 -10.27 -17.23 3.52
CA ILE A 92 -9.89 -18.13 2.42
C ILE A 92 -10.32 -17.55 1.07
N ASP A 93 -11.58 -17.12 0.97
CA ASP A 93 -12.13 -16.52 -0.26
C ASP A 93 -11.38 -15.24 -0.63
N ILE A 94 -11.15 -14.35 0.34
CA ILE A 94 -10.42 -13.09 0.14
C ILE A 94 -9.00 -13.36 -0.37
N LEU A 95 -8.26 -14.27 0.27
CA LEU A 95 -6.89 -14.58 -0.14
C LEU A 95 -6.84 -15.20 -1.53
N ASN A 96 -7.79 -16.08 -1.86
CA ASN A 96 -7.90 -16.67 -3.19
C ASN A 96 -8.12 -15.60 -4.26
N LEU A 97 -9.02 -14.63 -4.01
CA LEU A 97 -9.25 -13.51 -4.93
C LEU A 97 -7.98 -12.66 -5.13
N ILE A 98 -7.20 -12.43 -4.07
CA ILE A 98 -5.93 -11.70 -4.19
C ILE A 98 -4.92 -12.50 -5.02
N LYS A 99 -4.74 -13.80 -4.72
CA LYS A 99 -3.79 -14.68 -5.43
C LYS A 99 -4.13 -14.87 -6.91
N GLN A 100 -5.42 -14.89 -7.24
CA GLN A 100 -5.90 -14.97 -8.63
C GLN A 100 -5.94 -13.61 -9.33
N ASN A 101 -5.52 -12.54 -8.64
CA ASN A 101 -5.55 -11.17 -9.14
C ASN A 101 -6.96 -10.67 -9.51
N GLU A 102 -8.01 -11.22 -8.88
CA GLU A 102 -9.42 -10.82 -9.05
C GLU A 102 -9.75 -9.60 -8.16
N ILE A 103 -8.92 -8.55 -8.22
CA ILE A 103 -9.00 -7.39 -7.31
C ILE A 103 -10.30 -6.60 -7.48
N GLU A 104 -10.83 -6.53 -8.69
CA GLU A 104 -12.11 -5.86 -8.97
C GLU A 104 -13.27 -6.57 -8.26
N LYS A 105 -13.32 -7.90 -8.35
CA LYS A 105 -14.33 -8.70 -7.67
C LYS A 105 -14.17 -8.59 -6.16
N LEU A 106 -12.94 -8.68 -5.63
CA LEU A 106 -12.66 -8.44 -4.22
C LEU A 106 -13.17 -7.07 -3.75
N TYR A 107 -12.94 -6.02 -4.54
CA TYR A 107 -13.44 -4.68 -4.25
C TYR A 107 -14.96 -4.64 -4.17
N PHE A 108 -15.66 -5.15 -5.20
CA PHE A 108 -17.12 -5.08 -5.26
C PHE A 108 -17.81 -5.97 -4.22
N ASP A 109 -17.28 -7.16 -3.97
CA ASP A 109 -17.88 -8.15 -3.07
C ASP A 109 -17.73 -7.76 -1.60
N TYR A 110 -16.62 -7.11 -1.21
CA TYR A 110 -16.28 -6.90 0.19
C TYR A 110 -16.08 -5.44 0.63
N PHE A 111 -15.65 -4.55 -0.26
CA PHE A 111 -15.13 -3.23 0.16
C PHE A 111 -15.85 -2.01 -0.42
N LYS A 112 -16.51 -2.10 -1.58
CA LYS A 112 -17.18 -0.94 -2.20
C LYS A 112 -18.35 -0.40 -1.38
N ASN A 113 -19.19 -1.32 -0.90
CA ASN A 113 -20.43 -1.02 -0.18
C ASN A 113 -20.43 -1.77 1.15
N ALA A 114 -19.39 -1.60 1.96
CA ALA A 114 -19.31 -2.27 3.25
C ALA A 114 -20.34 -1.69 4.22
N ASP A 115 -21.28 -2.51 4.66
CA ASP A 115 -22.29 -2.11 5.64
C ASP A 115 -21.67 -2.05 7.04
N LEU A 116 -21.49 -0.83 7.54
CA LEU A 116 -20.90 -0.56 8.84
C LEU A 116 -21.94 -0.07 9.84
N LYS A 117 -21.87 -0.58 11.06
CA LYS A 117 -22.72 -0.14 12.17
C LYS A 117 -22.16 1.14 12.77
N ARG A 118 -22.92 2.24 12.64
CA ARG A 118 -22.61 3.52 13.27
C ARG A 118 -23.75 3.94 14.17
N LYS A 119 -23.51 3.86 15.49
CA LYS A 119 -24.57 3.94 16.51
C LYS A 119 -25.63 2.87 16.22
N ASP A 120 -26.89 3.27 16.01
CA ASP A 120 -28.01 2.36 15.75
C ASP A 120 -28.40 2.28 14.26
N LYS A 121 -27.53 2.73 13.34
CA LYS A 121 -27.79 2.70 11.90
C LYS A 121 -26.70 1.94 11.14
N LEU A 122 -27.11 1.23 10.09
CA LEU A 122 -26.21 0.72 9.07
C LEU A 122 -25.92 1.81 8.04
N GLN A 123 -24.66 1.98 7.70
CA GLN A 123 -24.19 2.88 6.66
C GLN A 123 -23.28 2.11 5.70
N SER A 124 -23.61 2.14 4.41
CA SER A 124 -22.70 1.68 3.36
C SER A 124 -21.53 2.65 3.21
N VAL A 125 -20.31 2.11 3.30
CA VAL A 125 -19.06 2.87 3.21
C VAL A 125 -18.11 2.20 2.22
N ASP A 126 -17.43 3.00 1.41
CA ASP A 126 -16.34 2.54 0.56
C ASP A 126 -15.04 2.42 1.40
N LEU A 127 -14.55 1.19 1.51
CA LEU A 127 -13.34 0.82 2.24
C LEU A 127 -12.14 0.51 1.32
N THR A 128 -12.04 1.17 0.16
CA THR A 128 -10.92 0.95 -0.77
C THR A 128 -9.55 1.16 -0.12
N SER A 129 -9.40 2.08 0.84
CA SER A 129 -8.12 2.26 1.53
C SER A 129 -7.72 1.06 2.40
N PHE A 130 -8.70 0.26 2.86
CA PHE A 130 -8.46 -1.04 3.50
C PHE A 130 -7.99 -2.03 2.43
N LEU A 131 -8.77 -2.17 1.35
CA LEU A 131 -8.46 -3.05 0.22
C LEU A 131 -7.04 -2.83 -0.29
N ALA A 132 -6.65 -1.59 -0.59
CA ALA A 132 -5.34 -1.26 -1.15
C ALA A 132 -4.19 -1.77 -0.26
N LYS A 133 -4.32 -1.60 1.06
CA LYS A 133 -3.33 -2.10 2.02
C LYS A 133 -3.31 -3.62 2.08
N LEU A 134 -4.49 -4.25 2.12
CA LEU A 134 -4.62 -5.71 2.20
C LEU A 134 -4.04 -6.38 0.94
N VAL A 135 -4.41 -5.89 -0.23
CA VAL A 135 -3.90 -6.37 -1.52
C VAL A 135 -2.39 -6.16 -1.58
N HIS A 136 -1.88 -5.00 -1.19
CA HIS A 136 -0.44 -4.77 -1.14
C HIS A 136 0.30 -5.74 -0.20
N THR A 137 -0.28 -6.15 0.92
CA THR A 137 0.35 -7.12 1.85
C THR A 137 0.54 -8.51 1.22
N PHE A 138 -0.38 -8.94 0.36
CA PHE A 138 -0.35 -10.29 -0.25
C PHE A 138 0.02 -10.28 -1.74
N ASN A 139 0.09 -9.11 -2.36
CA ASN A 139 0.62 -8.91 -3.70
C ASN A 139 1.43 -7.59 -3.78
N PRO A 140 2.57 -7.52 -3.06
CA PRO A 140 3.40 -6.31 -2.95
C PRO A 140 4.19 -5.98 -4.23
N TYR A 141 4.18 -6.86 -5.24
CA TYR A 141 4.87 -6.65 -6.52
C TYR A 141 4.00 -5.92 -7.54
N ASP A 142 2.68 -5.97 -7.39
CA ASP A 142 1.74 -5.39 -8.35
C ASP A 142 1.00 -4.16 -7.81
N TYR A 143 0.82 -4.05 -6.48
CA TYR A 143 -0.03 -3.04 -5.87
C TYR A 143 0.69 -2.25 -4.78
N CYS A 144 0.42 -0.94 -4.69
CA CYS A 144 0.94 -0.09 -3.62
C CYS A 144 -0.03 -0.01 -2.42
N ALA A 145 0.47 0.35 -1.22
CA ALA A 145 -0.33 0.44 0.00
C ALA A 145 -1.09 1.77 0.10
N LEU A 146 -1.79 2.17 -0.98
CA LEU A 146 -2.29 3.54 -1.16
C LEU A 146 -3.04 4.08 0.07
N ASP A 147 -2.72 5.34 0.41
CA ASP A 147 -3.45 6.16 1.37
C ASP A 147 -3.93 7.48 0.73
N ASN A 148 -4.75 8.23 1.46
CA ASN A 148 -5.24 9.53 0.99
C ASN A 148 -4.12 10.55 0.79
N PRO A 149 -3.14 10.70 1.71
CA PRO A 149 -2.00 11.59 1.50
C PRO A 149 -1.26 11.35 0.18
N ILE A 150 -0.88 10.10 -0.13
CA ILE A 150 -0.21 9.75 -1.39
C ILE A 150 -1.12 10.04 -2.60
N ARG A 151 -2.41 9.69 -2.52
CA ARG A 151 -3.39 10.02 -3.57
C ARG A 151 -3.47 11.54 -3.82
N ASN A 152 -3.44 12.34 -2.76
CA ASN A 152 -3.48 13.80 -2.84
C ASN A 152 -2.17 14.37 -3.39
N HIS A 153 -1.03 13.79 -3.01
CA HIS A 153 0.30 14.15 -3.53
C HIS A 153 0.34 14.06 -5.06
N PHE A 154 -0.25 13.00 -5.61
CA PHE A 154 -0.40 12.81 -7.05
C PHE A 154 -1.59 13.55 -7.69
N LYS A 155 -2.27 14.41 -6.94
CA LYS A 155 -3.41 15.23 -7.40
C LYS A 155 -4.59 14.40 -7.95
N LEU A 156 -4.79 13.20 -7.42
CA LEU A 156 -5.89 12.29 -7.78
C LEU A 156 -7.06 12.35 -6.79
N ASN A 157 -7.15 13.42 -6.00
CA ASN A 157 -8.20 13.61 -4.99
C ASN A 157 -9.60 13.85 -5.58
N LYS A 158 -9.68 14.17 -6.89
CA LYS A 158 -10.94 14.28 -7.63
C LYS A 158 -11.40 12.94 -8.23
N GLU A 159 -10.52 11.95 -8.30
CA GLU A 159 -10.82 10.62 -8.83
C GLU A 159 -11.35 9.69 -7.74
N SER A 160 -12.01 8.59 -8.10
CA SER A 160 -12.35 7.57 -7.11
C SER A 160 -11.07 6.99 -6.49
N PHE A 161 -11.15 6.55 -5.23
CA PHE A 161 -10.01 5.96 -4.55
C PHE A 161 -9.54 4.70 -5.30
N TYR A 162 -10.48 3.87 -5.75
CA TYR A 162 -10.19 2.66 -6.51
C TYR A 162 -9.46 2.94 -7.84
N LEU A 163 -9.91 3.93 -8.61
CA LEU A 163 -9.22 4.32 -9.83
C LEU A 163 -7.81 4.86 -9.53
N SER A 164 -7.68 5.69 -8.48
CA SER A 164 -6.38 6.22 -8.04
C SER A 164 -5.41 5.11 -7.65
N PHE A 165 -5.90 4.10 -6.92
CA PHE A 165 -5.15 2.93 -6.51
C PHE A 165 -4.59 2.15 -7.70
N LEU A 166 -5.43 1.87 -8.71
CA LEU A 166 -5.00 1.18 -9.92
C LEU A 166 -4.00 2.02 -10.74
N ILE A 167 -4.24 3.32 -10.88
CA ILE A 167 -3.34 4.23 -11.61
C ILE A 167 -1.98 4.26 -10.92
N ILE A 168 -1.92 4.59 -9.62
CA ILE A 168 -0.66 4.75 -8.90
C ILE A 168 0.12 3.44 -8.87
N SER A 169 -0.53 2.31 -8.54
CA SER A 169 0.11 0.99 -8.55
C SER A 169 0.73 0.67 -9.91
N SER A 170 -0.02 0.88 -11.00
CA SER A 170 0.49 0.62 -12.36
C SER A 170 1.67 1.53 -12.74
N GLN A 171 1.68 2.78 -12.29
CA GLN A 171 2.75 3.72 -12.62
C GLN A 171 3.99 3.51 -11.73
N TYR A 172 3.81 3.08 -10.48
CA TYR A 172 4.93 2.63 -9.64
C TYR A 172 5.63 1.45 -10.28
N LYS A 173 4.87 0.41 -10.63
CA LYS A 173 5.40 -0.79 -11.29
C LYS A 173 6.16 -0.44 -12.56
N LYS A 174 5.52 0.32 -13.45
CA LYS A 174 6.16 0.77 -14.69
C LYS A 174 7.45 1.55 -14.44
N TRP A 175 7.44 2.49 -13.49
CA TRP A 175 8.62 3.30 -13.20
C TRP A 175 9.77 2.43 -12.67
N CYS A 176 9.48 1.49 -11.76
CA CYS A 176 10.47 0.55 -11.24
C CYS A 176 11.07 -0.31 -12.37
N GLU A 177 10.25 -0.85 -13.26
CA GLU A 177 10.70 -1.67 -14.40
C GLU A 177 11.65 -0.88 -15.33
N GLU A 178 11.34 0.39 -15.59
CA GLU A 178 12.12 1.25 -16.50
C GLU A 178 13.35 1.90 -15.83
N ASN A 179 13.41 1.97 -14.49
CA ASN A 179 14.45 2.66 -13.71
C ASN A 179 15.16 1.72 -12.72
N GLN A 180 15.37 0.46 -13.09
CA GLN A 180 15.99 -0.55 -12.24
C GLN A 180 17.35 -0.12 -11.67
N SER A 181 18.19 0.58 -12.43
CA SER A 181 19.48 1.05 -11.91
C SER A 181 19.32 2.02 -10.73
N ILE A 182 18.33 2.92 -10.78
CA ILE A 182 18.07 3.90 -9.72
C ILE A 182 17.53 3.20 -8.47
N ILE A 183 16.56 2.30 -8.64
CA ILE A 183 15.93 1.63 -7.49
C ILE A 183 16.92 0.69 -6.77
N GLN A 184 17.83 0.05 -7.51
CA GLN A 184 18.89 -0.78 -6.89
C GLN A 184 19.88 0.07 -6.10
N VAL A 185 20.31 1.23 -6.59
CA VAL A 185 21.18 2.14 -5.82
C VAL A 185 20.48 2.56 -4.52
N ILE A 186 19.22 3.01 -4.59
CA ILE A 186 18.45 3.38 -3.40
C ILE A 186 18.36 2.20 -2.42
N ARG A 187 18.10 0.99 -2.91
CA ARG A 187 17.99 -0.22 -2.09
C ARG A 187 19.29 -0.57 -1.39
N GLU A 188 20.41 -0.57 -2.12
CA GLU A 188 21.73 -0.90 -1.59
C GLU A 188 22.18 0.13 -0.55
N ASP A 189 21.97 1.42 -0.82
CA ASP A 189 22.33 2.47 0.12
C ASP A 189 21.40 2.49 1.33
N PHE A 190 20.11 2.23 1.14
CA PHE A 190 19.17 2.09 2.26
C PHE A 190 19.54 0.90 3.17
N LYS A 191 20.00 -0.22 2.59
CA LYS A 191 20.49 -1.37 3.35
C LYS A 191 21.70 -1.03 4.22
N LYS A 192 22.60 -0.17 3.75
CA LYS A 192 23.76 0.28 4.55
C LYS A 192 23.34 1.14 5.75
N LEU A 193 22.20 1.83 5.67
CA LEU A 193 21.67 2.67 6.74
C LEU A 193 20.93 1.86 7.82
N ASP A 194 20.43 0.67 7.51
CA ASP A 194 19.63 -0.16 8.41
C ASP A 194 20.48 -1.06 9.32
N SER A 195 21.12 -0.46 10.32
CA SER A 195 21.95 -1.18 11.29
C SER A 195 21.16 -2.10 12.23
N GLU A 196 19.86 -1.85 12.41
CA GLU A 196 18.99 -2.59 13.34
C GLU A 196 18.20 -3.71 12.64
N ASN A 197 18.39 -3.92 11.33
CA ASN A 197 17.62 -4.87 10.51
C ASN A 197 16.10 -4.67 10.63
N VAL A 198 15.66 -3.41 10.64
CA VAL A 198 14.23 -3.03 10.68
C VAL A 198 13.53 -3.50 9.40
N ILE A 199 14.23 -3.44 8.27
CA ILE A 199 13.74 -3.78 6.94
C ILE A 199 14.26 -5.15 6.55
N ASN A 200 13.34 -6.06 6.20
CA ASN A 200 13.73 -7.30 5.55
C ASN A 200 13.96 -7.04 4.05
N PHE A 201 15.20 -6.76 3.67
CA PHE A 201 15.57 -6.44 2.28
C PHE A 201 15.35 -7.58 1.28
N GLU A 202 15.25 -8.83 1.73
CA GLU A 202 14.92 -9.98 0.87
C GLU A 202 13.44 -9.98 0.48
N LYS A 203 12.57 -9.50 1.39
CA LYS A 203 11.12 -9.37 1.15
C LYS A 203 10.70 -7.99 0.64
N LEU A 204 11.59 -7.00 0.64
CA LEU A 204 11.30 -5.63 0.21
C LEU A 204 11.14 -5.58 -1.32
N THR A 205 9.92 -5.39 -1.83
CA THR A 205 9.69 -5.19 -3.26
C THR A 205 10.04 -3.76 -3.69
N ASP A 206 10.25 -3.53 -4.99
CA ASP A 206 10.49 -2.18 -5.51
C ASP A 206 9.29 -1.24 -5.28
N LEU A 207 8.06 -1.77 -5.44
CA LEU A 207 6.84 -1.04 -5.12
C LEU A 207 6.77 -0.70 -3.64
N LYS A 208 7.18 -1.60 -2.74
CA LYS A 208 7.24 -1.29 -1.31
C LYS A 208 8.27 -0.20 -1.02
N LEU A 209 9.42 -0.22 -1.70
CA LEU A 209 10.42 0.83 -1.54
C LEU A 209 9.87 2.20 -1.99
N LEU A 210 9.16 2.26 -3.12
CA LEU A 210 8.46 3.48 -3.53
C LEU A 210 7.37 3.90 -2.54
N ASP A 211 6.59 2.95 -2.02
CA ASP A 211 5.58 3.19 -0.99
C ASP A 211 6.19 3.85 0.25
N LEU A 212 7.34 3.36 0.74
CA LEU A 212 8.05 3.98 1.87
C LEU A 212 8.48 5.42 1.58
N ILE A 213 8.98 5.69 0.38
CA ILE A 213 9.42 7.03 -0.05
C ILE A 213 8.21 7.97 -0.07
N PHE A 214 7.17 7.64 -0.84
CA PHE A 214 6.03 8.53 -1.04
C PHE A 214 5.15 8.66 0.20
N TRP A 215 5.07 7.62 1.04
CA TRP A 215 4.43 7.72 2.34
C TRP A 215 5.09 8.81 3.20
N SER A 216 6.43 8.83 3.27
CA SER A 216 7.21 9.82 4.01
C SER A 216 7.22 11.22 3.37
N LYS A 217 6.94 11.33 2.07
CA LYS A 217 6.75 12.63 1.39
C LYS A 217 5.38 13.22 1.67
N SER A 218 4.38 12.36 1.84
CA SER A 218 2.97 12.77 1.94
C SER A 218 2.48 12.93 3.39
N ASN A 219 3.21 12.36 4.36
CA ASN A 219 2.91 12.41 5.80
C ASN A 219 4.06 13.06 6.59
#